data_AF-A0A166RXZ0-F1
#
_entry.id   AF-A0A166RXZ0-F1
#
_cell.length_a   1.000
_cell.length_b   1.000
_cell.length_c   1.000
_cell.angle_alpha   90.00
_cell.angle_beta   90.00
_cell.angle_gamma   90.00
#
_symmetry.space_group_name_H-M   'P 1'
#
loop_
_entity.id
_entity.type
_entity.pdbx_description
1 polymer ?
#
loop_
_entity_poly.entity_id
_entity_poly.type
_entity_poly.pdbx_seq_one_letter_code
_entity_poly.pdbx_strand_id
1 'polypeptide(L)'
;MAASYAEPPRTSFYDPQEQRSSTIDYLGGQNSDDEQQYPPQPPPRDLPQRLASQPMMDHTQHPERMQYDQDDGTPSPEDEGEGDGDDFFTRQGPADETRQSYAPRQSTVMAGSVRAPSPPPGPILDHSHLRPGNQASLLSHERTLELYRANAKKTQDPELQFEFAVFMIDASKSHPIPIPTPGNVIEIEKATEKRDDLIKEATSLLKRLADRGHPASQYFLADCYANGLGTTKSRQDFDRAFPLFVLAAKHGHPDAAYRAGTCCENGWGCRRESAKALTFFRKAGAAQHPGAMYRLGIAELNGELGLSRRPREGVKWLKRSAEHATAEFPHALHELALLHERGIDNVLFVDFEYSIELLAQGAELGYAPSAYRLGECYEYGKMGCPQDPALSIHYYNIAAQQNHRDACFALTAWYLVGSPGVLPQSDTEAFLWSKKAADAGLAKAMYAVGYFLEVGIGASPNMPESILYYKKAADLGDKRASQRLKGSANAPMPQPGGPGAVLLREGPDGLVSPTSVGAATSGKGKEGKDKDCVIM
;
A
#
# COMPACT_ATOMS: atom_id res chain seq x y z
N MET A 1 -53.88 -46.07 0.02
CA MET A 1 -54.73 -44.86 -0.07
C MET A 1 -53.98 -43.70 0.55
N ALA A 2 -54.40 -42.45 0.28
CA ALA A 2 -53.55 -41.27 0.46
C ALA A 2 -53.28 -40.88 1.93
N ALA A 3 -52.13 -40.26 2.17
CA ALA A 3 -51.82 -39.46 3.35
C ALA A 3 -51.78 -37.97 2.95
N SER A 4 -52.22 -37.08 3.83
CA SER A 4 -52.33 -35.64 3.57
C SER A 4 -51.02 -34.90 3.79
N TYR A 5 -50.63 -34.06 2.83
CA TYR A 5 -49.57 -33.06 3.02
C TYR A 5 -50.06 -31.88 3.87
N ALA A 6 -49.14 -31.25 4.61
CA ALA A 6 -49.33 -29.98 5.29
C ALA A 6 -48.12 -29.07 4.99
N GLU A 7 -48.37 -27.80 4.68
CA GLU A 7 -47.33 -26.84 4.27
C GLU A 7 -46.71 -26.10 5.47
N PRO A 8 -45.40 -25.76 5.44
CA PRO A 8 -44.76 -24.91 6.44
C PRO A 8 -45.01 -23.41 6.18
N PRO A 9 -45.04 -22.56 7.22
CA PRO A 9 -45.28 -21.12 7.09
C PRO A 9 -44.10 -20.35 6.49
N ARG A 10 -44.40 -19.22 5.82
CA ARG A 10 -43.42 -18.35 5.16
C ARG A 10 -42.72 -17.41 6.15
N THR A 11 -41.42 -17.20 5.96
CA THR A 11 -40.66 -16.09 6.58
C THR A 11 -40.45 -14.97 5.56
N SER A 12 -40.55 -13.71 6.02
CA SER A 12 -40.51 -12.54 5.15
C SER A 12 -39.11 -11.91 5.10
N PHE A 13 -38.60 -11.64 3.90
CA PHE A 13 -37.61 -10.59 3.71
C PHE A 13 -38.28 -9.22 3.85
N TYR A 14 -37.51 -8.17 4.17
CA TYR A 14 -37.99 -6.80 4.27
C TYR A 14 -37.08 -5.90 3.42
N ASP A 15 -37.69 -5.08 2.57
CA ASP A 15 -37.03 -4.23 1.57
C ASP A 15 -37.63 -2.81 1.65
N PRO A 16 -36.85 -1.74 1.87
CA PRO A 16 -37.38 -0.40 2.07
C PRO A 16 -37.12 0.56 0.89
N GLN A 17 -38.15 0.82 0.08
CA GLN A 17 -38.22 1.99 -0.80
C GLN A 17 -39.54 2.77 -0.68
N GLU A 18 -39.43 4.08 -0.94
CA GLU A 18 -40.46 5.13 -1.07
C GLU A 18 -41.58 5.26 -0.03
N GLN A 19 -41.69 6.47 0.53
CA GLN A 19 -42.97 7.06 0.95
C GLN A 19 -43.24 8.31 0.09
N ARG A 20 -44.51 8.56 -0.25
CA ARG A 20 -44.99 9.67 -1.09
C ARG A 20 -46.30 10.26 -0.56
N SER A 21 -46.73 11.37 -1.16
CA SER A 21 -47.96 12.16 -0.93
C SER A 21 -47.95 13.08 0.31
N SER A 22 -48.61 14.24 0.32
CA SER A 22 -49.43 14.95 -0.70
C SER A 22 -49.12 16.46 -0.65
N THR A 23 -49.03 17.23 -1.75
CA THR A 23 -50.02 17.64 -2.78
C THR A 23 -51.03 18.70 -2.31
N ILE A 24 -50.86 19.94 -2.79
CA ILE A 24 -51.93 20.92 -3.14
C ILE A 24 -51.47 21.66 -4.42
N ASP A 25 -52.41 21.92 -5.34
CA ASP A 25 -52.18 22.51 -6.67
C ASP A 25 -52.20 24.06 -6.69
N TYR A 26 -51.68 24.68 -7.76
CA TYR A 26 -52.49 25.55 -8.65
C TYR A 26 -51.79 25.82 -10.01
N LEU A 27 -52.48 26.53 -10.91
CA LEU A 27 -52.27 26.51 -12.37
C LEU A 27 -51.36 27.62 -12.96
N GLY A 28 -50.85 27.32 -14.16
CA GLY A 28 -49.85 28.07 -14.93
C GLY A 28 -50.17 29.50 -15.41
N GLY A 29 -49.17 30.11 -16.05
CA GLY A 29 -49.19 31.43 -16.67
C GLY A 29 -47.86 31.75 -17.36
N GLN A 30 -47.85 32.64 -18.36
CA GLN A 30 -46.64 33.10 -19.08
C GLN A 30 -46.53 34.64 -19.04
N ASN A 31 -45.32 35.12 -19.36
CA ASN A 31 -44.95 36.45 -19.88
C ASN A 31 -44.64 37.62 -18.91
N SER A 32 -43.55 38.31 -19.30
CA SER A 32 -43.30 39.76 -19.32
C SER A 32 -43.27 40.60 -18.04
N ASP A 33 -42.10 41.23 -17.87
CA ASP A 33 -41.86 42.65 -17.53
C ASP A 33 -42.41 43.24 -16.22
N ASP A 34 -41.50 43.65 -15.32
CA ASP A 34 -41.29 45.09 -15.05
C ASP A 34 -39.91 45.37 -14.37
N GLU A 35 -39.54 46.65 -14.21
CA GLU A 35 -38.21 47.14 -13.80
C GLU A 35 -37.99 47.39 -12.27
N GLN A 36 -36.77 47.88 -11.95
CA GLN A 36 -36.34 48.63 -10.74
C GLN A 36 -35.82 47.82 -9.52
N GLN A 37 -34.74 48.20 -8.80
CA GLN A 37 -33.69 49.22 -9.04
C GLN A 37 -32.39 48.87 -8.25
N TYR A 38 -31.24 49.50 -8.60
CA TYR A 38 -29.87 49.20 -8.14
C TYR A 38 -29.42 49.95 -6.86
N PRO A 39 -28.35 49.49 -6.15
CA PRO A 39 -26.99 50.01 -6.41
C PRO A 39 -25.84 48.95 -6.41
N PRO A 40 -24.73 49.15 -7.17
CA PRO A 40 -23.61 48.20 -7.29
C PRO A 40 -22.37 48.56 -6.41
N GLN A 41 -21.35 47.69 -6.43
CA GLN A 41 -20.01 47.95 -5.85
C GLN A 41 -18.91 48.16 -6.92
N PRO A 42 -17.79 48.86 -6.62
CA PRO A 42 -16.90 49.45 -7.63
C PRO A 42 -15.68 48.58 -8.05
N PRO A 43 -15.06 48.88 -9.22
CA PRO A 43 -13.81 48.27 -9.72
C PRO A 43 -12.53 48.85 -9.05
N PRO A 44 -11.35 48.23 -9.24
CA PRO A 44 -10.09 48.61 -8.57
C PRO A 44 -9.44 49.90 -9.12
N ARG A 45 -8.40 50.38 -8.41
CA ARG A 45 -7.58 51.55 -8.77
C ARG A 45 -6.11 51.20 -9.01
N ASP A 46 -5.47 51.94 -9.91
CA ASP A 46 -4.08 51.80 -10.32
C ASP A 46 -3.04 52.30 -9.30
N LEU A 47 -1.80 51.81 -9.46
CA LEU A 47 -0.57 52.34 -8.87
C LEU A 47 0.21 53.17 -9.91
N PRO A 48 0.69 54.38 -9.59
CA PRO A 48 1.50 55.18 -10.50
C PRO A 48 2.98 54.73 -10.51
N GLN A 49 3.57 54.62 -11.70
CA GLN A 49 5.02 54.46 -11.90
C GLN A 49 5.74 55.81 -12.07
N ARG A 50 6.96 55.92 -11.52
CA ARG A 50 8.15 56.70 -11.97
C ARG A 50 9.18 56.72 -10.81
N LEU A 51 10.50 56.87 -11.01
CA LEU A 51 11.31 57.23 -12.19
C LEU A 51 12.57 56.32 -12.26
N ALA A 52 13.41 56.44 -13.29
CA ALA A 52 14.53 55.53 -13.55
C ALA A 52 15.88 56.24 -13.72
N SER A 53 16.99 55.55 -13.39
CA SER A 53 18.36 55.87 -13.85
C SER A 53 19.35 54.70 -13.68
N GLN A 54 19.76 54.09 -14.79
CA GLN A 54 21.05 53.39 -15.00
C GLN A 54 22.13 54.43 -15.43
N PRO A 55 23.47 54.18 -15.57
CA PRO A 55 24.24 52.95 -15.94
C PRO A 55 25.28 52.48 -14.88
N MET A 56 25.80 51.24 -14.83
CA MET A 56 26.69 50.42 -15.72
C MET A 56 28.20 50.81 -15.71
N MET A 57 29.09 49.80 -15.90
CA MET A 57 30.58 49.77 -15.91
C MET A 57 31.30 49.49 -14.57
N ASP A 58 32.41 48.75 -14.48
CA ASP A 58 32.96 47.66 -15.36
C ASP A 58 34.05 46.78 -14.66
N HIS A 59 34.35 45.62 -15.26
CA HIS A 59 35.58 44.79 -15.26
C HIS A 59 36.49 44.54 -14.00
N THR A 60 36.32 43.35 -13.40
CA THR A 60 37.35 42.26 -13.22
C THR A 60 38.58 42.33 -12.25
N GLN A 61 39.04 41.11 -11.90
CA GLN A 61 40.39 40.65 -11.45
C GLN A 61 40.64 40.35 -9.94
N HIS A 62 40.98 39.06 -9.70
CA HIS A 62 41.82 38.51 -8.60
C HIS A 62 43.33 38.74 -8.94
N PRO A 63 44.36 38.42 -8.10
CA PRO A 63 44.39 37.53 -6.91
C PRO A 63 45.30 37.98 -5.71
N GLU A 64 45.55 37.02 -4.80
CA GLU A 64 46.75 36.84 -3.92
C GLU A 64 46.93 37.56 -2.55
N ARG A 65 47.13 36.70 -1.53
CA ARG A 65 48.16 36.69 -0.45
C ARG A 65 48.31 37.77 0.64
N MET A 66 48.13 37.25 1.87
CA MET A 66 49.07 37.24 3.03
C MET A 66 49.27 38.44 3.97
N GLN A 67 49.43 38.03 5.24
CA GLN A 67 50.31 38.52 6.32
C GLN A 67 49.76 39.48 7.40
N TYR A 68 50.46 39.43 8.53
CA TYR A 68 50.06 39.77 9.89
C TYR A 68 50.55 41.17 10.31
N ASP A 69 49.90 41.74 11.33
CA ASP A 69 50.47 42.35 12.56
C ASP A 69 49.29 42.38 13.59
N GLN A 70 49.38 42.28 14.92
CA GLN A 70 50.28 42.82 15.97
C GLN A 70 50.15 44.36 16.18
N ASP A 71 50.06 44.91 17.40
CA ASP A 71 49.91 44.35 18.76
C ASP A 71 49.26 45.42 19.71
N ASP A 72 49.33 45.23 21.04
CA ASP A 72 48.98 46.17 22.15
C ASP A 72 47.49 46.47 22.45
N GLY A 73 47.04 46.63 23.71
CA GLY A 73 47.73 46.35 24.98
C GLY A 73 47.10 46.93 26.26
N THR A 74 46.69 46.05 27.21
CA THR A 74 46.52 46.28 28.69
C THR A 74 45.38 47.20 29.22
N PRO A 75 44.98 47.12 30.52
CA PRO A 75 44.86 45.95 31.42
C PRO A 75 43.54 45.84 32.23
N SER A 76 43.42 44.74 32.99
CA SER A 76 42.39 44.29 33.96
C SER A 76 42.47 45.04 35.33
N PRO A 77 41.94 44.58 36.51
CA PRO A 77 41.32 43.30 36.96
C PRO A 77 39.76 43.37 36.94
N GLU A 78 38.91 42.51 37.53
CA GLU A 78 38.98 41.34 38.47
C GLU A 78 38.25 40.12 37.80
N ASP A 79 38.04 38.90 38.35
CA ASP A 79 38.09 38.28 39.68
C ASP A 79 38.36 36.73 39.53
N GLU A 80 38.49 35.94 40.61
CA GLU A 80 38.99 34.53 40.61
C GLU A 80 37.96 33.47 41.09
N GLY A 81 38.07 32.14 40.82
CA GLY A 81 39.07 31.35 40.08
C GLY A 81 38.83 29.81 40.14
N GLU A 82 39.81 29.03 39.64
CA GLU A 82 40.09 27.55 39.84
C GLU A 82 39.03 26.50 39.38
N GLY A 83 39.33 25.27 38.93
CA GLY A 83 40.57 24.48 38.69
C GLY A 83 40.24 22.96 38.79
N ASP A 84 40.78 21.97 38.03
CA ASP A 84 41.74 21.89 36.91
C ASP A 84 41.08 21.10 35.72
N GLY A 85 41.61 20.17 34.90
CA GLY A 85 42.91 19.46 34.69
C GLY A 85 42.62 18.00 34.23
N ASP A 86 43.19 17.37 33.17
CA ASP A 86 44.34 17.68 32.30
C ASP A 86 44.13 17.16 30.84
N ASP A 87 44.93 17.69 29.90
CA ASP A 87 45.13 17.18 28.53
C ASP A 87 46.29 16.17 28.45
N PHE A 88 46.25 15.21 27.50
CA PHE A 88 47.48 14.53 27.06
C PHE A 88 47.44 13.98 25.62
N PHE A 89 48.33 14.51 24.76
CA PHE A 89 48.69 13.87 23.48
C PHE A 89 50.10 14.27 23.05
N THR A 90 51.09 13.35 23.13
CA THR A 90 51.97 12.92 22.00
C THR A 90 53.28 12.24 22.42
N ARG A 91 53.78 11.40 21.48
CA ARG A 91 55.18 11.23 20.98
C ARG A 91 56.03 9.99 21.34
N GLN A 92 56.64 9.49 20.25
CA GLN A 92 57.91 8.76 20.07
C GLN A 92 58.00 7.24 20.36
N GLY A 93 58.50 6.50 19.36
CA GLY A 93 59.13 5.17 19.46
C GLY A 93 60.68 5.29 19.50
N PRO A 94 61.50 4.33 18.98
CA PRO A 94 61.28 3.52 17.76
C PRO A 94 61.82 2.05 17.84
N ALA A 95 62.15 1.47 16.66
CA ALA A 95 62.88 0.20 16.40
C ALA A 95 62.06 -1.14 16.50
N ASP A 96 62.27 -2.17 15.66
CA ASP A 96 63.12 -2.32 14.45
C ASP A 96 62.48 -3.30 13.41
N GLU A 97 63.09 -3.46 12.22
CA GLU A 97 62.54 -4.17 11.05
C GLU A 97 62.44 -5.70 11.13
N THR A 98 61.45 -6.27 10.43
CA THR A 98 61.71 -7.34 9.44
C THR A 98 60.61 -7.44 8.38
N ARG A 99 60.98 -7.69 7.11
CA ARG A 99 60.06 -7.74 5.96
C ARG A 99 59.36 -9.09 5.80
N GLN A 100 58.06 -9.08 5.45
CA GLN A 100 57.50 -10.06 4.51
C GLN A 100 56.23 -9.59 3.78
N SER A 101 55.99 -10.20 2.62
CA SER A 101 55.05 -9.84 1.55
C SER A 101 53.59 -9.59 1.95
N TYR A 102 52.97 -8.58 1.34
CA TYR A 102 51.52 -8.37 1.35
C TYR A 102 50.79 -9.46 0.55
N ALA A 103 49.82 -10.11 1.20
CA ALA A 103 48.65 -10.73 0.58
C ALA A 103 47.44 -10.47 1.49
N PRO A 104 46.24 -10.19 0.97
CA PRO A 104 45.10 -9.80 1.80
C PRO A 104 44.66 -10.98 2.69
N ARG A 105 44.64 -10.76 4.01
CA ARG A 105 44.15 -11.76 4.97
C ARG A 105 42.65 -11.95 4.83
N GLN A 106 42.22 -13.21 4.77
CA GLN A 106 40.84 -13.58 5.10
C GLN A 106 40.59 -13.27 6.59
N SER A 107 39.62 -12.40 6.87
CA SER A 107 39.11 -12.19 8.23
C SER A 107 37.85 -13.03 8.43
N THR A 108 37.89 -13.96 9.38
CA THR A 108 36.73 -14.78 9.76
C THR A 108 35.61 -13.91 10.31
N VAL A 109 34.54 -13.72 9.53
CA VAL A 109 33.32 -13.03 9.99
C VAL A 109 32.42 -14.06 10.69
N MET A 110 31.84 -13.66 11.83
CA MET A 110 30.85 -14.48 12.54
C MET A 110 29.64 -14.79 11.67
N ALA A 111 29.07 -15.99 11.80
CA ALA A 111 27.94 -16.44 10.99
C ALA A 111 26.64 -15.67 11.33
N GLY A 112 26.39 -14.58 10.60
CA GLY A 112 25.08 -13.91 10.58
C GLY A 112 24.03 -14.81 9.91
N SER A 113 22.99 -15.18 10.64
CA SER A 113 21.92 -16.03 10.10
C SER A 113 21.10 -15.28 9.05
N VAL A 114 21.08 -15.78 7.82
CA VAL A 114 20.27 -15.21 6.73
C VAL A 114 18.79 -15.46 7.05
N ARG A 115 18.05 -14.39 7.32
CA ARG A 115 16.62 -14.46 7.65
C ARG A 115 15.82 -14.75 6.38
N ALA A 116 15.30 -15.97 6.28
CA ALA A 116 14.40 -16.36 5.20
C ALA A 116 13.14 -15.47 5.12
N PRO A 117 12.53 -15.30 3.94
CA PRO A 117 11.32 -14.49 3.78
C PRO A 117 10.18 -15.05 4.65
N SER A 118 9.45 -14.14 5.30
CA SER A 118 8.34 -14.51 6.19
C SER A 118 7.14 -15.06 5.38
N PRO A 119 6.54 -16.19 5.79
CA PRO A 119 5.30 -16.67 5.19
C PRO A 119 4.14 -15.69 5.45
N PRO A 120 3.02 -15.81 4.70
CA PRO A 120 1.80 -15.04 4.99
C PRO A 120 1.30 -15.30 6.43
N PRO A 121 0.46 -14.40 6.99
CA PRO A 121 0.00 -14.48 8.38
C PRO A 121 -0.91 -15.70 8.61
N GLY A 122 -0.29 -16.83 8.93
CA GLY A 122 -0.95 -17.95 9.60
C GLY A 122 -1.33 -17.58 11.05
N PRO A 123 -1.97 -18.50 11.79
CA PRO A 123 -2.18 -18.30 13.23
C PRO A 123 -0.84 -18.04 13.91
N ILE A 124 -0.77 -16.97 14.71
CA ILE A 124 0.47 -16.45 15.33
C ILE A 124 1.14 -17.50 16.24
N LEU A 125 0.38 -18.53 16.64
CA LEU A 125 0.78 -19.61 17.52
C LEU A 125 1.10 -20.95 16.81
N ASP A 126 1.31 -20.99 15.49
CA ASP A 126 1.88 -22.19 14.84
C ASP A 126 3.38 -22.34 15.12
N HIS A 127 3.67 -22.73 16.36
CA HIS A 127 4.99 -23.02 16.88
C HIS A 127 5.51 -24.41 16.43
N SER A 128 4.97 -25.01 15.35
CA SER A 128 5.47 -26.28 14.80
C SER A 128 6.98 -26.23 14.48
N HIS A 129 7.46 -25.05 14.09
CA HIS A 129 8.88 -24.74 13.85
C HIS A 129 9.75 -24.65 15.12
N LEU A 130 9.17 -24.55 16.32
CA LEU A 130 9.90 -24.49 17.60
C LEU A 130 10.10 -25.86 18.26
N ARG A 131 9.68 -26.96 17.65
CA ARG A 131 9.78 -28.32 18.21
C ARG A 131 11.22 -28.82 18.22
N PRO A 132 11.82 -29.15 19.39
CA PRO A 132 13.13 -29.80 19.44
C PRO A 132 13.03 -31.27 19.01
N GLY A 133 13.07 -31.50 17.70
CA GLY A 133 12.93 -32.83 17.09
C GLY A 133 11.51 -33.43 17.15
N ASN A 134 11.39 -34.64 16.62
CA ASN A 134 10.09 -35.26 16.30
C ASN A 134 9.26 -35.72 17.52
N GLN A 135 9.79 -35.61 18.74
CA GLN A 135 9.14 -36.09 19.97
C GLN A 135 8.56 -34.97 20.84
N ALA A 136 8.91 -33.70 20.57
CA ALA A 136 8.34 -32.56 21.27
C ALA A 136 6.93 -32.26 20.74
N SER A 137 5.90 -32.71 21.47
CA SER A 137 4.56 -32.15 21.30
C SER A 137 4.52 -30.77 21.95
N LEU A 138 4.06 -29.79 21.18
CA LEU A 138 3.56 -28.54 21.75
C LEU A 138 2.40 -28.87 22.70
N LEU A 139 2.25 -28.08 23.76
CA LEU A 139 1.13 -28.22 24.69
C LEU A 139 -0.18 -27.81 23.98
N SER A 140 -1.30 -28.48 24.31
CA SER A 140 -2.60 -28.09 23.77
C SER A 140 -3.00 -26.70 24.28
N HIS A 141 -3.76 -25.94 23.48
CA HIS A 141 -4.30 -24.63 23.87
C HIS A 141 -4.99 -24.69 25.25
N GLU A 142 -5.78 -25.74 25.50
CA GLU A 142 -6.45 -25.98 26.79
C GLU A 142 -5.44 -26.14 27.95
N ARG A 143 -4.39 -26.95 27.79
CA ARG A 143 -3.39 -27.16 28.84
C ARG A 143 -2.51 -25.93 29.07
N THR A 144 -2.26 -25.14 28.02
CA THR A 144 -1.58 -23.84 28.13
C THR A 144 -2.47 -22.82 28.87
N LEU A 145 -3.78 -22.76 28.58
CA LEU A 145 -4.74 -21.95 29.32
C LEU A 145 -4.78 -22.31 30.81
N GLU A 146 -4.72 -23.59 31.17
CA GLU A 146 -4.63 -24.03 32.57
C GLU A 146 -3.37 -23.53 33.28
N LEU A 147 -2.20 -23.64 32.62
CA LEU A 147 -0.93 -23.15 33.18
C LEU A 147 -0.94 -21.62 33.34
N TYR A 148 -1.42 -20.87 32.34
CA TYR A 148 -1.58 -19.43 32.48
C TYR A 148 -2.57 -19.06 33.60
N ARG A 149 -3.75 -19.72 33.70
CA ARG A 149 -4.67 -19.50 34.82
C ARG A 149 -4.06 -19.84 36.18
N ALA A 150 -3.13 -20.80 36.26
CA ALA A 150 -2.41 -21.13 37.49
C ALA A 150 -1.31 -20.11 37.84
N ASN A 151 -0.74 -19.43 36.85
CA ASN A 151 0.32 -18.43 37.02
C ASN A 151 -0.26 -17.01 37.23
N ALA A 152 -1.26 -16.60 36.45
CA ALA A 152 -1.96 -15.31 36.60
C ALA A 152 -2.68 -15.15 37.95
N LYS A 153 -2.98 -16.26 38.65
CA LYS A 153 -3.46 -16.25 40.05
C LYS A 153 -2.37 -15.98 41.10
N LYS A 154 -1.10 -16.14 40.73
CA LYS A 154 0.07 -15.96 41.61
C LYS A 154 0.82 -14.65 41.33
N THR A 155 0.71 -14.12 40.11
CA THR A 155 1.50 -12.98 39.64
C THR A 155 0.61 -11.76 39.40
N GLN A 156 0.97 -10.62 40.00
CA GLN A 156 0.23 -9.35 39.90
C GLN A 156 0.77 -8.39 38.83
N ASP A 157 1.79 -8.82 38.08
CA ASP A 157 2.38 -8.11 36.94
C ASP A 157 1.34 -7.79 35.84
N PRO A 158 1.19 -6.51 35.43
CA PRO A 158 0.32 -6.14 34.32
C PRO A 158 0.67 -6.79 32.98
N GLU A 159 1.95 -7.06 32.69
CA GLU A 159 2.38 -7.55 31.37
C GLU A 159 2.00 -9.02 31.19
N LEU A 160 2.36 -9.89 32.15
CA LEU A 160 1.94 -11.31 32.16
C LEU A 160 0.41 -11.48 32.22
N GLN A 161 -0.32 -10.52 32.81
CA GLN A 161 -1.79 -10.51 32.77
C GLN A 161 -2.34 -10.03 31.41
N PHE A 162 -1.61 -9.18 30.68
CA PHE A 162 -1.93 -8.76 29.32
C PHE A 162 -1.66 -9.89 28.31
N GLU A 163 -0.48 -10.50 28.33
CA GLU A 163 -0.13 -11.66 27.50
C GLU A 163 -1.16 -12.79 27.62
N PHE A 164 -1.57 -13.12 28.85
CA PHE A 164 -2.62 -14.12 29.09
C PHE A 164 -3.97 -13.72 28.45
N ALA A 165 -4.33 -12.44 28.47
CA ALA A 165 -5.55 -11.96 27.83
C ALA A 165 -5.48 -11.99 26.29
N VAL A 166 -4.33 -11.64 25.71
CA VAL A 166 -4.06 -11.79 24.27
C VAL A 166 -4.16 -13.27 23.88
N PHE A 167 -3.52 -14.17 24.64
CA PHE A 167 -3.56 -15.61 24.41
C PHE A 167 -4.97 -16.21 24.52
N MET A 168 -5.80 -15.76 25.48
CA MET A 168 -7.21 -16.17 25.54
C MET A 168 -8.01 -15.74 24.31
N ILE A 169 -7.76 -14.54 23.79
CA ILE A 169 -8.41 -14.05 22.57
C ILE A 169 -7.93 -14.82 21.33
N ASP A 170 -6.65 -15.16 21.21
CA ASP A 170 -6.17 -15.96 20.07
C ASP A 170 -6.64 -17.42 20.15
N ALA A 171 -6.61 -18.02 21.34
CA ALA A 171 -7.21 -19.34 21.60
C ALA A 171 -8.73 -19.39 21.29
N SER A 172 -9.43 -18.25 21.38
CA SER A 172 -10.83 -18.14 20.95
C SER A 172 -10.97 -18.09 19.42
N LYS A 173 -9.99 -17.54 18.69
CA LYS A 173 -9.97 -17.54 17.22
C LYS A 173 -9.57 -18.90 16.65
N SER A 174 -8.66 -19.62 17.32
CA SER A 174 -8.18 -20.94 16.91
C SER A 174 -9.08 -22.10 17.33
N HIS A 175 -10.13 -21.85 18.13
CA HIS A 175 -11.08 -22.89 18.55
C HIS A 175 -11.96 -23.34 17.37
N PRO A 176 -11.89 -24.62 16.94
CA PRO A 176 -12.63 -25.09 15.77
C PRO A 176 -14.13 -25.20 16.08
N ILE A 177 -14.95 -24.46 15.34
CA ILE A 177 -16.41 -24.58 15.38
C ILE A 177 -16.82 -25.67 14.37
N PRO A 178 -17.58 -26.72 14.77
CA PRO A 178 -18.05 -27.74 13.85
C PRO A 178 -18.92 -27.19 12.71
N ILE A 179 -18.87 -27.83 11.54
CA ILE A 179 -19.67 -27.41 10.37
C ILE A 179 -21.17 -27.61 10.69
N PRO A 180 -22.03 -26.57 10.53
CA PRO A 180 -23.47 -26.66 10.78
C PRO A 180 -24.14 -27.83 10.07
N THR A 181 -24.57 -28.82 10.86
CA THR A 181 -25.23 -30.05 10.44
C THR A 181 -26.48 -30.24 11.31
N PRO A 182 -27.63 -30.72 10.78
CA PRO A 182 -28.86 -30.85 11.58
C PRO A 182 -28.76 -31.66 12.88
N GLY A 183 -27.72 -32.50 13.03
CA GLY A 183 -27.46 -33.29 14.24
C GLY A 183 -26.46 -32.70 15.24
N ASN A 184 -25.69 -31.65 14.91
CA ASN A 184 -24.60 -31.15 15.78
C ASN A 184 -24.82 -29.74 16.36
N VAL A 185 -26.05 -29.22 16.29
CA VAL A 185 -26.43 -27.88 16.79
C VAL A 185 -25.95 -27.65 18.24
N ILE A 186 -26.19 -28.61 19.13
CA ILE A 186 -25.80 -28.55 20.55
C ILE A 186 -24.27 -28.50 20.75
N GLU A 187 -23.49 -29.10 19.84
CA GLU A 187 -22.02 -29.07 19.91
C GLU A 187 -21.48 -27.72 19.43
N ILE A 188 -22.11 -27.14 18.40
CA ILE A 188 -21.81 -25.80 17.89
C ILE A 188 -22.15 -24.73 18.93
N GLU A 189 -23.33 -24.82 19.55
CA GLU A 189 -23.74 -23.93 20.64
C GLU A 189 -22.68 -23.93 21.76
N LYS A 190 -22.29 -25.11 22.25
CA LYS A 190 -21.22 -25.25 23.26
C LYS A 190 -19.85 -24.73 22.80
N ALA A 191 -19.48 -24.92 21.54
CA ALA A 191 -18.23 -24.39 20.99
C ALA A 191 -18.26 -22.85 20.92
N THR A 192 -19.39 -22.25 20.53
CA THR A 192 -19.57 -20.79 20.53
C THR A 192 -19.65 -20.21 21.94
N GLU A 193 -20.29 -20.89 22.89
CA GLU A 193 -20.34 -20.49 24.30
C GLU A 193 -18.94 -20.47 24.93
N LYS A 194 -18.17 -21.55 24.78
CA LYS A 194 -16.76 -21.62 25.21
C LYS A 194 -15.93 -20.46 24.64
N ARG A 195 -16.07 -20.19 23.34
CA ARG A 195 -15.34 -19.11 22.66
C ARG A 195 -15.71 -17.74 23.23
N ASP A 196 -17.01 -17.47 23.34
CA ASP A 196 -17.51 -16.19 23.80
C ASP A 196 -17.20 -15.97 25.29
N ASP A 197 -17.11 -17.04 26.10
CA ASP A 197 -16.64 -16.99 27.49
C ASP A 197 -15.14 -16.67 27.61
N LEU A 198 -14.28 -17.24 26.75
CA LEU A 198 -12.86 -16.82 26.68
C LEU A 198 -12.72 -15.34 26.33
N ILE A 199 -13.55 -14.84 25.40
CA ILE A 199 -13.59 -13.42 25.03
C ILE A 199 -14.10 -12.55 26.21
N LYS A 200 -15.09 -13.00 26.98
CA LYS A 200 -15.57 -12.32 28.20
C LYS A 200 -14.48 -12.28 29.29
N GLU A 201 -13.81 -13.39 29.57
CA GLU A 201 -12.73 -13.47 30.55
C GLU A 201 -11.58 -12.51 30.17
N ALA A 202 -11.10 -12.61 28.93
CA ALA A 202 -10.04 -11.76 28.39
C ALA A 202 -10.39 -10.26 28.39
N THR A 203 -11.56 -9.87 27.88
CA THR A 203 -11.96 -8.45 27.86
C THR A 203 -12.20 -7.90 29.27
N SER A 204 -12.63 -8.72 30.24
CA SER A 204 -12.71 -8.32 31.65
C SER A 204 -11.33 -8.09 32.28
N LEU A 205 -10.33 -8.90 31.90
CA LEU A 205 -8.95 -8.77 32.37
C LEU A 205 -8.27 -7.55 31.74
N LEU A 206 -8.39 -7.39 30.41
CA LEU A 206 -7.93 -6.21 29.67
C LEU A 206 -8.51 -4.92 30.23
N LYS A 207 -9.81 -4.90 30.56
CA LYS A 207 -10.43 -3.72 31.19
C LYS A 207 -9.79 -3.40 32.54
N ARG A 208 -9.59 -4.40 33.41
CA ARG A 208 -8.92 -4.21 34.72
C ARG A 208 -7.49 -3.67 34.58
N LEU A 209 -6.78 -4.05 33.52
CA LEU A 209 -5.44 -3.54 33.22
C LEU A 209 -5.49 -2.13 32.61
N ALA A 210 -6.46 -1.86 31.75
CA ALA A 210 -6.69 -0.56 31.15
C ALA A 210 -7.08 0.51 32.19
N ASP A 211 -7.95 0.15 33.13
CA ASP A 211 -8.35 0.96 34.29
C ASP A 211 -7.16 1.24 35.24
N ARG A 212 -6.12 0.39 35.24
CA ARG A 212 -4.84 0.59 35.95
C ARG A 212 -3.82 1.45 35.19
N GLY A 213 -4.16 1.93 33.99
CA GLY A 213 -3.25 2.74 33.17
C GLY A 213 -2.35 1.95 32.21
N HIS A 214 -2.53 0.63 32.04
CA HIS A 214 -1.63 -0.17 31.21
C HIS A 214 -1.82 0.12 29.70
N PRO A 215 -0.84 0.70 28.98
CA PRO A 215 -1.09 1.26 27.65
C PRO A 215 -1.42 0.19 26.60
N ALA A 216 -0.71 -0.94 26.61
CA ALA A 216 -0.94 -2.03 25.65
C ALA A 216 -2.33 -2.66 25.84
N SER A 217 -2.79 -2.81 27.09
CA SER A 217 -4.15 -3.30 27.37
C SER A 217 -5.23 -2.29 26.98
N GLN A 218 -4.99 -0.98 27.13
CA GLN A 218 -5.90 0.07 26.64
C GLN A 218 -6.01 0.03 25.11
N TYR A 219 -4.88 -0.07 24.40
CA TYR A 219 -4.84 -0.19 22.94
C TYR A 219 -5.54 -1.46 22.44
N PHE A 220 -5.20 -2.62 23.00
CA PHE A 220 -5.75 -3.90 22.54
C PHE A 220 -7.23 -4.07 22.90
N LEU A 221 -7.71 -3.51 24.01
CA LEU A 221 -9.14 -3.45 24.33
C LEU A 221 -9.90 -2.52 23.36
N ALA A 222 -9.30 -1.41 22.96
CA ALA A 222 -9.86 -0.53 21.94
C ALA A 222 -9.92 -1.22 20.57
N ASP A 223 -8.87 -1.94 20.16
CA ASP A 223 -8.85 -2.73 18.94
C ASP A 223 -9.87 -3.89 18.97
N CYS A 224 -10.05 -4.54 20.13
CA CYS A 224 -11.14 -5.51 20.32
C CYS A 224 -12.51 -4.88 20.01
N TYR A 225 -12.83 -3.73 20.60
CA TYR A 225 -14.10 -3.03 20.33
C TYR A 225 -14.21 -2.53 18.88
N ALA A 226 -13.13 -2.01 18.29
CA ALA A 226 -13.09 -1.61 16.88
C ALA A 226 -13.32 -2.79 15.92
N ASN A 227 -12.86 -3.99 16.27
CA ASN A 227 -13.11 -5.25 15.54
C ASN A 227 -14.40 -5.97 15.98
N GLY A 228 -15.17 -5.41 16.92
CA GLY A 228 -16.42 -5.99 17.43
C GLY A 228 -16.24 -7.16 18.42
N LEU A 229 -15.02 -7.53 18.80
CA LEU A 229 -14.75 -8.52 19.84
C LEU A 229 -15.22 -8.00 21.21
N GLY A 230 -15.94 -8.83 21.96
CA GLY A 230 -16.53 -8.42 23.25
C GLY A 230 -17.69 -7.42 23.13
N THR A 231 -18.38 -7.41 21.98
CA THR A 231 -19.55 -6.55 21.73
C THR A 231 -20.81 -7.38 21.45
N THR A 232 -21.98 -6.78 21.65
CA THR A 232 -23.27 -7.42 21.38
C THR A 232 -23.47 -7.62 19.87
N LYS A 233 -23.55 -8.89 19.44
CA LYS A 233 -23.66 -9.31 18.03
C LYS A 233 -22.42 -8.99 17.16
N SER A 234 -21.22 -8.94 17.76
CA SER A 234 -19.95 -8.76 17.05
C SER A 234 -19.90 -7.54 16.13
N ARG A 235 -20.39 -6.40 16.62
CA ARG A 235 -20.47 -5.13 15.87
C ARG A 235 -19.35 -4.18 16.30
N GLN A 236 -18.72 -3.52 15.34
CA GLN A 236 -17.70 -2.52 15.61
C GLN A 236 -18.26 -1.39 16.50
N ASP A 237 -17.56 -1.08 17.59
CA ASP A 237 -17.98 -0.12 18.62
C ASP A 237 -16.88 0.92 18.81
N PHE A 238 -16.88 1.91 17.92
CA PHE A 238 -15.91 3.00 17.96
C PHE A 238 -16.15 3.99 19.12
N ASP A 239 -17.38 4.08 19.63
CA ASP A 239 -17.74 4.94 20.76
C ASP A 239 -17.03 4.50 22.06
N ARG A 240 -16.85 3.18 22.26
CA ARG A 240 -16.00 2.64 23.33
C ARG A 240 -14.52 2.54 22.96
N ALA A 241 -14.17 2.31 21.68
CA ALA A 241 -12.77 2.20 21.27
C ALA A 241 -12.02 3.55 21.30
N PHE A 242 -12.63 4.63 20.79
CA PHE A 242 -11.95 5.92 20.63
C PHE A 242 -11.43 6.52 21.96
N PRO A 243 -12.20 6.56 23.07
CA PRO A 243 -11.69 7.04 24.35
C PRO A 243 -10.48 6.24 24.87
N LEU A 244 -10.45 4.92 24.63
CA LEU A 244 -9.35 4.05 25.01
C LEU A 244 -8.11 4.25 24.13
N PHE A 245 -8.27 4.41 22.81
CA PHE A 245 -7.16 4.82 21.93
C PHE A 245 -6.57 6.16 22.36
N VAL A 246 -7.40 7.16 22.68
CA VAL A 246 -6.96 8.46 23.19
C VAL A 246 -6.25 8.35 24.55
N LEU A 247 -6.66 7.42 25.41
CA LEU A 247 -6.00 7.18 26.70
C LEU A 247 -4.62 6.52 26.51
N ALA A 248 -4.53 5.43 25.74
CA ALA A 248 -3.25 4.79 25.42
C ALA A 248 -2.30 5.75 24.68
N ALA A 249 -2.83 6.58 23.77
CA ALA A 249 -2.08 7.65 23.11
C ALA A 249 -1.57 8.71 24.09
N LYS A 250 -2.31 9.04 25.16
CA LYS A 250 -1.81 9.93 26.24
C LYS A 250 -0.63 9.28 26.97
N HIS A 251 -0.77 8.01 27.39
CA HIS A 251 0.30 7.24 28.03
C HIS A 251 1.50 6.91 27.13
N GLY A 252 1.43 7.19 25.83
CA GLY A 252 2.59 7.20 24.92
C GLY A 252 2.61 6.07 23.87
N HIS A 253 1.59 5.21 23.81
CA HIS A 253 1.53 4.12 22.84
C HIS A 253 1.45 4.66 21.39
N PRO A 254 2.39 4.31 20.50
CA PRO A 254 2.47 4.89 19.15
C PRO A 254 1.27 4.53 18.29
N ASP A 255 0.88 3.25 18.27
CA ASP A 255 -0.21 2.70 17.46
C ASP A 255 -1.57 3.21 17.91
N ALA A 256 -1.78 3.36 19.22
CA ALA A 256 -2.97 4.00 19.74
C ALA A 256 -3.07 5.48 19.33
N ALA A 257 -1.94 6.20 19.29
CA ALA A 257 -1.90 7.57 18.77
C ALA A 257 -2.20 7.61 17.26
N TYR A 258 -1.69 6.66 16.47
CA TYR A 258 -2.06 6.53 15.05
C TYR A 258 -3.57 6.23 14.88
N ARG A 259 -4.11 5.21 15.56
CA ARG A 259 -5.55 4.86 15.51
C ARG A 259 -6.44 6.01 15.97
N ALA A 260 -6.08 6.73 17.04
CA ALA A 260 -6.81 7.91 17.50
C ALA A 260 -6.81 9.02 16.43
N GLY A 261 -5.70 9.21 15.73
CA GLY A 261 -5.61 10.12 14.57
C GLY A 261 -6.57 9.72 13.46
N THR A 262 -6.55 8.46 13.04
CA THR A 262 -7.45 7.91 12.00
C THR A 262 -8.92 8.00 12.39
N CYS A 263 -9.26 7.78 13.67
CA CYS A 263 -10.61 8.00 14.19
C CYS A 263 -11.04 9.47 14.08
N CYS A 264 -10.18 10.43 14.47
CA CYS A 264 -10.44 11.86 14.30
C CYS A 264 -10.55 12.30 12.83
N GLU A 265 -9.82 11.65 11.92
CA GLU A 265 -9.87 11.92 10.48
C GLU A 265 -11.18 11.42 9.83
N ASN A 266 -11.61 10.20 10.19
CA ASN A 266 -12.81 9.58 9.60
C ASN A 266 -14.12 9.90 10.34
N GLY A 267 -14.04 10.40 11.58
CA GLY A 267 -15.22 10.61 12.44
C GLY A 267 -15.74 9.32 13.09
N TRP A 268 -14.83 8.40 13.43
CA TRP A 268 -15.18 7.14 14.11
C TRP A 268 -15.16 7.32 15.63
N GLY A 269 -16.29 7.13 16.31
CA GLY A 269 -16.42 7.31 17.77
C GLY A 269 -16.26 8.77 18.24
N CYS A 270 -16.21 9.72 17.30
CA CYS A 270 -15.95 11.13 17.54
C CYS A 270 -16.42 11.99 16.36
N ARG A 271 -16.43 13.32 16.51
CA ARG A 271 -16.63 14.22 15.38
C ARG A 271 -15.36 14.28 14.53
N ARG A 272 -15.52 14.36 13.21
CA ARG A 272 -14.38 14.55 12.28
C ARG A 272 -13.70 15.89 12.56
N GLU A 273 -12.44 15.83 13.00
CA GLU A 273 -11.65 16.97 13.45
C GLU A 273 -10.19 16.84 12.99
N SER A 274 -9.91 17.29 11.76
CA SER A 274 -8.60 17.16 11.11
C SER A 274 -7.44 17.76 11.92
N ALA A 275 -7.68 18.86 12.64
CA ALA A 275 -6.68 19.47 13.53
C ALA A 275 -6.29 18.53 14.68
N LYS A 276 -7.25 17.79 15.27
CA LYS A 276 -6.95 16.76 16.30
C LYS A 276 -6.23 15.57 15.67
N ALA A 277 -6.67 15.11 14.49
CA ALA A 277 -5.99 14.04 13.76
C ALA A 277 -4.49 14.35 13.56
N LEU A 278 -4.17 15.58 13.12
CA LEU A 278 -2.78 16.04 12.98
C LEU A 278 -2.00 16.06 14.31
N THR A 279 -2.61 16.42 15.45
CA THR A 279 -1.90 16.33 16.75
C THR A 279 -1.58 14.89 17.14
N PHE A 280 -2.49 13.95 16.88
CA PHE A 280 -2.28 12.53 17.14
C PHE A 280 -1.25 11.91 16.19
N PHE A 281 -1.34 12.17 14.89
CA PHE A 281 -0.33 11.71 13.92
C PHE A 281 1.06 12.29 14.20
N ARG A 282 1.17 13.58 14.60
CA ARG A 282 2.45 14.17 15.04
C ARG A 282 3.00 13.51 16.30
N LYS A 283 2.15 13.11 17.25
CA LYS A 283 2.60 12.35 18.44
C LYS A 283 3.10 10.95 18.04
N ALA A 284 2.37 10.24 17.18
CA ALA A 284 2.76 8.92 16.69
C ALA A 284 4.06 8.96 15.84
N GLY A 285 4.21 9.96 14.96
CA GLY A 285 5.43 10.17 14.16
C GLY A 285 6.64 10.72 14.94
N ALA A 286 6.42 11.30 16.12
CA ALA A 286 7.49 11.53 17.09
C ALA A 286 7.94 10.20 17.73
N ALA A 287 6.98 9.33 18.07
CA ALA A 287 7.22 7.96 18.56
C ALA A 287 7.48 6.92 17.44
N GLN A 288 8.10 7.36 16.33
CA GLN A 288 8.57 6.53 15.20
C GLN A 288 7.52 5.66 14.45
N HIS A 289 6.22 5.85 14.66
CA HIS A 289 5.18 5.04 13.98
C HIS A 289 5.15 5.28 12.44
N PRO A 290 5.35 4.25 11.60
CA PRO A 290 5.46 4.42 10.14
C PRO A 290 4.18 4.96 9.51
N GLY A 291 3.03 4.29 9.70
CA GLY A 291 1.75 4.73 9.13
C GLY A 291 1.34 6.18 9.44
N ALA A 292 1.74 6.72 10.60
CA ALA A 292 1.52 8.11 10.97
C ALA A 292 2.48 9.07 10.24
N MET A 293 3.76 8.72 10.10
CA MET A 293 4.70 9.49 9.30
C MET A 293 4.31 9.49 7.82
N TYR A 294 3.90 8.35 7.27
CA TYR A 294 3.31 8.22 5.94
C TYR A 294 2.12 9.16 5.76
N ARG A 295 1.12 9.09 6.66
CA ARG A 295 -0.09 9.92 6.59
C ARG A 295 0.23 11.42 6.65
N LEU A 296 1.18 11.83 7.50
CA LEU A 296 1.69 13.21 7.56
C LEU A 296 2.40 13.62 6.27
N GLY A 297 3.25 12.75 5.70
CA GLY A 297 3.97 13.00 4.45
C GLY A 297 3.02 13.33 3.31
N ILE A 298 2.02 12.47 3.10
CA ILE A 298 0.97 12.68 2.10
C ILE A 298 0.13 13.93 2.41
N ALA A 299 -0.22 14.19 3.67
CA ALA A 299 -1.02 15.35 4.04
C ALA A 299 -0.30 16.69 3.80
N GLU A 300 1.01 16.77 4.09
CA GLU A 300 1.85 17.95 3.82
C GLU A 300 2.15 18.09 2.31
N LEU A 301 2.22 17.00 1.53
CA LEU A 301 2.34 17.04 0.06
C LEU A 301 1.06 17.57 -0.60
N ASN A 302 -0.09 16.97 -0.29
CA ASN A 302 -1.37 17.25 -0.95
C ASN A 302 -2.08 18.50 -0.41
N GLY A 303 -1.74 18.97 0.80
CA GLY A 303 -2.45 20.06 1.49
C GLY A 303 -3.75 19.58 2.12
N GLU A 304 -3.71 18.41 2.75
CA GLU A 304 -4.88 17.78 3.39
C GLU A 304 -4.95 18.11 4.89
N LEU A 305 -6.02 17.68 5.55
CA LEU A 305 -6.24 17.85 6.99
C LEU A 305 -6.23 19.31 7.51
N GLY A 306 -6.27 20.30 6.61
CA GLY A 306 -6.13 21.73 6.94
C GLY A 306 -4.70 22.27 6.87
N LEU A 307 -3.76 21.51 6.29
CA LEU A 307 -2.40 21.95 6.01
C LEU A 307 -2.31 22.68 4.67
N SER A 308 -1.39 23.66 4.59
CA SER A 308 -0.91 24.17 3.29
C SER A 308 0.06 23.16 2.66
N ARG A 309 0.15 23.14 1.32
CA ARG A 309 1.11 22.30 0.59
C ARG A 309 2.56 22.69 0.93
N ARG A 310 3.32 21.76 1.49
CA ARG A 310 4.72 21.91 1.93
C ARG A 310 5.54 20.67 1.54
N PRO A 311 5.82 20.48 0.24
CA PRO A 311 6.44 19.24 -0.27
C PRO A 311 7.78 18.90 0.41
N ARG A 312 8.57 19.89 0.82
CA ARG A 312 9.85 19.66 1.52
C ARG A 312 9.69 18.96 2.87
N GLU A 313 8.68 19.33 3.65
CA GLU A 313 8.38 18.62 4.92
C GLU A 313 7.65 17.29 4.65
N GLY A 314 6.81 17.23 3.61
CA GLY A 314 6.16 15.99 3.19
C GLY A 314 7.14 14.87 2.80
N VAL A 315 8.11 15.17 1.93
CA VAL A 315 9.21 14.24 1.56
C VAL A 315 10.03 13.82 2.78
N LYS A 316 10.32 14.75 3.70
CA LYS A 316 11.06 14.47 4.94
C LYS A 316 10.30 13.51 5.88
N TRP A 317 8.96 13.60 5.95
CA TRP A 317 8.15 12.62 6.66
C TRP A 317 8.08 11.27 5.93
N LEU A 318 8.00 11.25 4.59
CA LEU A 318 8.05 10.01 3.82
C LEU A 318 9.40 9.28 3.96
N LYS A 319 10.54 9.98 3.90
CA LYS A 319 11.87 9.36 4.10
C LYS A 319 12.00 8.70 5.47
N ARG A 320 11.62 9.39 6.55
CA ARG A 320 11.56 8.80 7.89
C ARG A 320 10.54 7.67 8.03
N SER A 321 9.48 7.67 7.22
CA SER A 321 8.51 6.56 7.18
C SER A 321 9.02 5.35 6.40
N ALA A 322 9.92 5.55 5.42
CA ALA A 322 10.60 4.50 4.67
C ALA A 322 11.69 3.83 5.53
N GLU A 323 12.47 4.62 6.26
CA GLU A 323 13.49 4.17 7.23
C GLU A 323 12.94 3.19 8.28
N HIS A 324 11.65 3.31 8.63
CA HIS A 324 10.95 2.45 9.58
C HIS A 324 9.87 1.55 8.94
N ALA A 325 9.89 1.35 7.61
CA ALA A 325 8.83 0.60 6.92
C ALA A 325 8.68 -0.84 7.43
N THR A 326 7.43 -1.31 7.49
CA THR A 326 7.06 -2.69 7.87
C THR A 326 6.11 -3.28 6.84
N ALA A 327 5.88 -4.59 6.88
CA ALA A 327 4.91 -5.26 6.00
C ALA A 327 3.45 -4.76 6.18
N GLU A 328 3.13 -4.13 7.33
CA GLU A 328 1.84 -3.47 7.55
C GLU A 328 1.80 -2.05 6.95
N PHE A 329 2.94 -1.37 6.87
CA PHE A 329 3.06 0.03 6.42
C PHE A 329 4.12 0.25 5.30
N PRO A 330 4.14 -0.54 4.22
CA PRO A 330 5.16 -0.40 3.16
C PRO A 330 4.90 0.79 2.22
N HIS A 331 3.70 1.37 2.26
CA HIS A 331 3.20 2.45 1.41
C HIS A 331 4.18 3.64 1.22
N ALA A 332 4.96 3.97 2.26
CA ALA A 332 5.92 5.08 2.18
C ALA A 332 7.07 4.83 1.19
N LEU A 333 7.50 3.59 1.02
CA LEU A 333 8.53 3.22 0.03
C LEU A 333 8.01 3.44 -1.40
N HIS A 334 6.77 3.03 -1.65
CA HIS A 334 6.12 3.18 -2.95
C HIS A 334 5.95 4.65 -3.34
N GLU A 335 5.32 5.45 -2.48
CA GLU A 335 5.09 6.87 -2.76
C GLU A 335 6.42 7.64 -2.86
N LEU A 336 7.42 7.32 -2.02
CA LEU A 336 8.73 7.94 -2.14
C LEU A 336 9.43 7.60 -3.47
N ALA A 337 9.29 6.36 -3.95
CA ALA A 337 9.79 5.96 -5.26
C ALA A 337 9.08 6.70 -6.40
N LEU A 338 7.73 6.80 -6.39
CA LEU A 338 6.98 7.58 -7.39
C LEU A 338 7.35 9.07 -7.38
N LEU A 339 7.71 9.64 -6.22
CA LEU A 339 8.25 11.00 -6.14
C LEU A 339 9.68 11.12 -6.69
N HIS A 340 10.49 10.06 -6.62
CA HIS A 340 11.81 10.00 -7.27
C HIS A 340 11.72 9.65 -8.78
N GLU A 341 10.69 8.95 -9.25
CA GLU A 341 10.35 8.78 -10.68
C GLU A 341 9.98 10.14 -11.31
N ARG A 342 9.14 10.93 -10.60
CA ARG A 342 8.60 12.20 -11.12
C ARG A 342 9.48 13.42 -10.88
N GLY A 343 10.16 13.48 -9.73
CA GLY A 343 10.79 14.68 -9.21
C GLY A 343 9.81 15.72 -8.63
N ILE A 344 10.35 16.66 -7.86
CA ILE A 344 9.66 17.86 -7.36
C ILE A 344 10.64 19.04 -7.44
N ASP A 345 10.28 20.08 -8.20
CA ASP A 345 11.11 21.27 -8.41
C ASP A 345 11.67 21.85 -7.10
N ASN A 346 12.99 22.01 -7.04
CA ASN A 346 13.74 22.56 -5.89
C ASN A 346 13.57 21.79 -4.55
N VAL A 347 13.01 20.57 -4.57
CA VAL A 347 12.79 19.74 -3.37
C VAL A 347 13.34 18.32 -3.52
N LEU A 348 13.15 17.69 -4.69
CA LEU A 348 13.54 16.32 -4.96
C LEU A 348 13.93 16.18 -6.43
N PHE A 349 15.17 15.77 -6.72
CA PHE A 349 15.59 15.47 -8.09
C PHE A 349 15.09 14.09 -8.52
N VAL A 350 14.98 13.88 -9.83
CA VAL A 350 14.63 12.57 -10.42
C VAL A 350 15.79 11.60 -10.21
N ASP A 351 15.52 10.46 -9.59
CA ASP A 351 16.50 9.42 -9.30
C ASP A 351 15.88 8.06 -9.57
N PHE A 352 16.22 7.48 -10.72
CA PHE A 352 15.64 6.22 -11.16
C PHE A 352 16.24 5.00 -10.46
N GLU A 353 17.53 5.03 -10.14
CA GLU A 353 18.21 3.93 -9.46
C GLU A 353 17.66 3.79 -8.03
N TYR A 354 17.61 4.89 -7.27
CA TYR A 354 17.04 4.90 -5.92
C TYR A 354 15.52 4.64 -5.91
N SER A 355 14.78 5.04 -6.95
CA SER A 355 13.37 4.68 -7.12
C SER A 355 13.19 3.15 -7.24
N ILE A 356 14.01 2.48 -8.04
CA ILE A 356 13.98 1.02 -8.19
C ILE A 356 14.36 0.31 -6.88
N GLU A 357 15.37 0.79 -6.14
CA GLU A 357 15.72 0.24 -4.82
C GLU A 357 14.55 0.33 -3.82
N LEU A 358 13.87 1.48 -3.74
CA LEU A 358 12.71 1.68 -2.88
C LEU A 358 11.51 0.80 -3.29
N LEU A 359 11.28 0.62 -4.59
CA LEU A 359 10.26 -0.31 -5.09
C LEU A 359 10.61 -1.76 -4.74
N ALA A 360 11.89 -2.15 -4.80
CA ALA A 360 12.34 -3.49 -4.43
C ALA A 360 12.10 -3.77 -2.95
N GLN A 361 12.51 -2.87 -2.06
CA GLN A 361 12.22 -2.94 -0.62
C GLN A 361 10.70 -3.02 -0.35
N GLY A 362 9.90 -2.24 -1.09
CA GLY A 362 8.45 -2.29 -1.01
C GLY A 362 7.86 -3.64 -1.46
N ALA A 363 8.41 -4.24 -2.52
CA ALA A 363 8.01 -5.55 -3.01
C ALA A 363 8.40 -6.68 -2.05
N GLU A 364 9.60 -6.62 -1.45
CA GLU A 364 10.09 -7.56 -0.42
C GLU A 364 9.23 -7.52 0.86
N LEU A 365 8.80 -6.32 1.29
CA LEU A 365 7.80 -6.15 2.36
C LEU A 365 6.38 -6.59 1.95
N GLY A 366 6.19 -7.10 0.74
CA GLY A 366 4.93 -7.63 0.27
C GLY A 366 3.94 -6.55 -0.21
N TYR A 367 4.40 -5.44 -0.80
CA TYR A 367 3.49 -4.43 -1.38
C TYR A 367 3.26 -4.64 -2.88
N ALA A 368 2.09 -5.19 -3.24
CA ALA A 368 1.70 -5.46 -4.62
C ALA A 368 1.89 -4.30 -5.61
N PRO A 369 1.54 -3.03 -5.32
CA PRO A 369 1.75 -1.93 -6.26
C PRO A 369 3.23 -1.69 -6.58
N SER A 370 4.15 -1.87 -5.61
CA SER A 370 5.59 -1.76 -5.89
C SER A 370 6.08 -2.90 -6.77
N ALA A 371 5.68 -4.14 -6.46
CA ALA A 371 6.00 -5.30 -7.30
C ALA A 371 5.41 -5.14 -8.72
N TYR A 372 4.19 -4.62 -8.86
CA TYR A 372 3.60 -4.33 -10.17
C TYR A 372 4.41 -3.28 -10.95
N ARG A 373 4.86 -2.19 -10.32
CA ARG A 373 5.69 -1.17 -11.00
C ARG A 373 7.07 -1.69 -11.38
N LEU A 374 7.70 -2.56 -10.59
CA LEU A 374 8.92 -3.27 -11.03
C LEU A 374 8.65 -4.17 -12.23
N GLY A 375 7.54 -4.91 -12.22
CA GLY A 375 7.11 -5.73 -13.34
C GLY A 375 7.01 -4.93 -14.65
N GLU A 376 6.42 -3.73 -14.61
CA GLU A 376 6.39 -2.80 -15.75
C GLU A 376 7.79 -2.28 -16.14
N CYS A 377 8.67 -2.03 -15.17
CA CYS A 377 10.00 -1.50 -15.47
C CYS A 377 10.88 -2.51 -16.20
N TYR A 378 10.84 -3.78 -15.78
CA TYR A 378 11.52 -4.87 -16.49
C TYR A 378 10.79 -5.32 -17.78
N GLU A 379 9.47 -5.12 -17.91
CA GLU A 379 8.74 -5.36 -19.17
C GLU A 379 9.15 -4.38 -20.27
N TYR A 380 9.25 -3.09 -19.93
CA TYR A 380 9.41 -2.00 -20.90
C TYR A 380 10.80 -1.33 -20.91
N GLY A 381 11.73 -1.74 -20.06
CA GLY A 381 13.04 -1.10 -19.92
C GLY A 381 12.97 0.34 -19.38
N LYS A 382 12.07 0.60 -18.42
CA LYS A 382 11.87 1.92 -17.81
C LYS A 382 12.81 2.13 -16.62
N MET A 383 13.01 3.39 -16.22
CA MET A 383 13.80 3.77 -15.03
C MET A 383 15.21 3.16 -14.98
N GLY A 384 15.87 3.00 -16.13
CA GLY A 384 17.21 2.42 -16.23
C GLY A 384 17.27 0.89 -16.12
N CYS A 385 16.15 0.21 -15.84
CA CYS A 385 16.11 -1.25 -15.85
C CYS A 385 16.41 -1.80 -17.26
N PRO A 386 17.18 -2.90 -17.38
CA PRO A 386 17.20 -3.67 -18.61
C PRO A 386 15.82 -4.31 -18.86
N GLN A 387 15.49 -4.58 -20.12
CA GLN A 387 14.31 -5.37 -20.45
C GLN A 387 14.59 -6.84 -20.09
N ASP A 388 13.87 -7.37 -19.10
CA ASP A 388 14.04 -8.73 -18.57
C ASP A 388 12.66 -9.38 -18.37
N PRO A 389 12.25 -10.29 -19.27
CA PRO A 389 11.01 -11.06 -19.12
C PRO A 389 10.92 -11.86 -17.83
N ALA A 390 12.02 -12.44 -17.36
CA ALA A 390 12.03 -13.30 -16.17
C ALA A 390 11.79 -12.49 -14.90
N LEU A 391 12.46 -11.34 -14.76
CA LEU A 391 12.21 -10.41 -13.65
C LEU A 391 10.82 -9.78 -13.73
N SER A 392 10.36 -9.40 -14.93
CA SER A 392 9.00 -8.87 -15.12
C SER A 392 7.93 -9.87 -14.66
N ILE A 393 8.00 -11.11 -15.15
CA ILE A 393 7.10 -12.21 -14.77
C ILE A 393 7.21 -12.53 -13.27
N HIS A 394 8.41 -12.49 -12.69
CA HIS A 394 8.62 -12.74 -11.25
C HIS A 394 7.89 -11.69 -10.39
N TYR A 395 8.13 -10.40 -10.64
CA TYR A 395 7.49 -9.32 -9.87
C TYR A 395 5.99 -9.24 -10.10
N TYR A 396 5.50 -9.48 -11.32
CA TYR A 396 4.07 -9.61 -11.56
C TYR A 396 3.44 -10.80 -10.81
N ASN A 397 4.14 -11.94 -10.67
CA ASN A 397 3.65 -13.05 -9.85
C ASN A 397 3.54 -12.68 -8.37
N ILE A 398 4.50 -11.95 -7.81
CA ILE A 398 4.44 -11.44 -6.42
C ILE A 398 3.19 -10.58 -6.21
N ALA A 399 2.96 -9.61 -7.11
CA ALA A 399 1.76 -8.76 -7.05
C ALA A 399 0.46 -9.56 -7.26
N ALA A 400 0.47 -10.55 -8.16
CA ALA A 400 -0.69 -11.36 -8.51
C ALA A 400 -1.06 -12.41 -7.45
N GLN A 401 -0.11 -12.85 -6.61
CA GLN A 401 -0.39 -13.64 -5.40
C GLN A 401 -1.26 -12.86 -4.40
N GLN A 402 -1.07 -11.54 -4.32
CA GLN A 402 -1.88 -10.61 -3.51
C GLN A 402 -3.17 -10.16 -4.22
N ASN A 403 -3.51 -10.78 -5.35
CA ASN A 403 -4.66 -10.45 -6.20
C ASN A 403 -4.63 -9.03 -6.82
N HIS A 404 -3.44 -8.47 -7.08
CA HIS A 404 -3.30 -7.21 -7.81
C HIS A 404 -3.84 -7.35 -9.24
N ARG A 405 -5.02 -6.77 -9.50
CA ARG A 405 -5.80 -7.00 -10.73
C ARG A 405 -5.03 -6.72 -12.03
N ASP A 406 -4.23 -5.65 -12.06
CA ASP A 406 -3.45 -5.26 -13.24
C ASP A 406 -2.19 -6.12 -13.42
N ALA A 407 -1.67 -6.74 -12.36
CA ALA A 407 -0.58 -7.71 -12.46
C ALA A 407 -1.07 -9.06 -12.98
N CYS A 408 -2.22 -9.55 -12.50
CA CYS A 408 -2.92 -10.70 -13.09
C CYS A 408 -3.20 -10.48 -14.59
N PHE A 409 -3.52 -9.25 -15.00
CA PHE A 409 -3.75 -8.93 -16.40
C PHE A 409 -2.44 -8.76 -17.21
N ALA A 410 -1.36 -8.27 -16.63
CA ALA A 410 -0.05 -8.25 -17.29
C ALA A 410 0.48 -9.68 -17.54
N LEU A 411 0.29 -10.62 -16.59
CA LEU A 411 0.58 -12.03 -16.79
C LEU A 411 -0.21 -12.63 -17.96
N THR A 412 -1.43 -12.16 -18.24
CA THR A 412 -2.20 -12.58 -19.43
C THR A 412 -1.42 -12.31 -20.72
N ALA A 413 -0.81 -11.13 -20.86
CA ALA A 413 -0.01 -10.79 -22.03
C ALA A 413 1.24 -11.68 -22.14
N TRP A 414 1.96 -11.88 -21.03
CA TRP A 414 3.12 -12.78 -20.98
C TRP A 414 2.78 -14.23 -21.38
N TYR A 415 1.64 -14.77 -20.96
CA TYR A 415 1.21 -16.12 -21.38
C TYR A 415 0.68 -16.20 -22.81
N LEU A 416 0.06 -15.13 -23.35
CA LEU A 416 -0.37 -15.09 -24.76
C LEU A 416 0.81 -15.07 -25.75
N VAL A 417 1.89 -14.35 -25.42
CA VAL A 417 3.07 -14.22 -26.30
C VAL A 417 4.09 -15.32 -26.00
N GLY A 418 4.27 -15.66 -24.73
CA GLY A 418 5.41 -16.44 -24.24
C GLY A 418 6.71 -15.63 -24.21
N SER A 419 7.75 -16.21 -23.61
CA SER A 419 9.11 -15.69 -23.65
C SER A 419 10.10 -16.86 -23.81
N PRO A 420 10.82 -17.00 -24.93
CA PRO A 420 11.72 -18.12 -25.19
C PRO A 420 12.70 -18.39 -24.04
N GLY A 421 12.76 -19.64 -23.58
CA GLY A 421 13.62 -20.06 -22.47
C GLY A 421 13.16 -19.65 -21.06
N VAL A 422 12.13 -18.81 -20.93
CA VAL A 422 11.64 -18.28 -19.64
C VAL A 422 10.21 -18.74 -19.33
N LEU A 423 9.29 -18.56 -20.30
CA LEU A 423 7.87 -18.87 -20.14
C LEU A 423 7.31 -19.46 -21.44
N PRO A 424 6.77 -20.69 -21.45
CA PRO A 424 6.10 -21.22 -22.62
C PRO A 424 4.80 -20.45 -22.90
N GLN A 425 4.51 -20.23 -24.18
CA GLN A 425 3.22 -19.67 -24.62
C GLN A 425 2.09 -20.63 -24.22
N SER A 426 0.99 -20.10 -23.67
CA SER A 426 -0.12 -20.89 -23.15
C SER A 426 -1.42 -20.07 -23.09
N ASP A 427 -2.26 -20.24 -24.10
CA ASP A 427 -3.58 -19.59 -24.15
C ASP A 427 -4.45 -19.94 -22.93
N THR A 428 -4.33 -21.17 -22.41
CA THR A 428 -5.10 -21.65 -21.24
C THR A 428 -4.71 -20.93 -19.95
N GLU A 429 -3.41 -20.69 -19.73
CA GLU A 429 -2.95 -19.88 -18.58
C GLU A 429 -3.35 -18.41 -18.77
N ALA A 430 -3.19 -17.86 -19.98
CA ALA A 430 -3.64 -16.50 -20.29
C ALA A 430 -5.14 -16.31 -19.99
N PHE A 431 -5.99 -17.27 -20.38
CA PHE A 431 -7.41 -17.24 -20.07
C PHE A 431 -7.67 -17.24 -18.55
N LEU A 432 -7.00 -18.10 -17.78
CA LEU A 432 -7.17 -18.21 -16.33
C LEU A 432 -6.70 -16.92 -15.60
N TRP A 433 -5.57 -16.35 -16.00
CA TRP A 433 -5.06 -15.09 -15.43
C TRP A 433 -5.95 -13.90 -15.77
N SER A 434 -6.46 -13.83 -17.01
CA SER A 434 -7.43 -12.82 -17.43
C SER A 434 -8.75 -12.95 -16.66
N LYS A 435 -9.23 -14.18 -16.43
CA LYS A 435 -10.40 -14.44 -15.59
C LYS A 435 -10.18 -14.01 -14.14
N LYS A 436 -9.03 -14.34 -13.54
CA LYS A 436 -8.67 -13.87 -12.19
C LYS A 436 -8.63 -12.33 -12.10
N ALA A 437 -8.13 -11.64 -13.13
CA ALA A 437 -8.15 -10.17 -13.21
C ALA A 437 -9.57 -9.60 -13.38
N ALA A 438 -10.42 -10.27 -14.17
CA ALA A 438 -11.82 -9.90 -14.38
C ALA A 438 -12.65 -10.09 -13.09
N ASP A 439 -12.50 -11.21 -12.40
CA ASP A 439 -13.16 -11.48 -11.11
C ASP A 439 -12.64 -10.53 -10.00
N ALA A 440 -11.37 -10.11 -10.07
CA ALA A 440 -10.82 -9.03 -9.25
C ALA A 440 -11.31 -7.61 -9.63
N GLY A 441 -12.22 -7.47 -10.61
CA GLY A 441 -12.92 -6.23 -10.94
C GLY A 441 -12.28 -5.36 -12.02
N LEU A 442 -11.36 -5.87 -12.84
CA LEU A 442 -10.72 -5.09 -13.91
C LEU A 442 -11.55 -5.12 -15.22
N ALA A 443 -12.13 -3.98 -15.60
CA ALA A 443 -12.95 -3.86 -16.83
C ALA A 443 -12.18 -4.25 -18.11
N LYS A 444 -10.89 -3.92 -18.21
CA LYS A 444 -10.02 -4.34 -19.33
C LYS A 444 -9.94 -5.86 -19.46
N ALA A 445 -9.86 -6.56 -18.33
CA ALA A 445 -9.80 -8.02 -18.27
C ALA A 445 -11.17 -8.65 -18.53
N MET A 446 -12.26 -8.07 -18.03
CA MET A 446 -13.62 -8.51 -18.38
C MET A 446 -13.85 -8.43 -19.91
N TYR A 447 -13.40 -7.37 -20.57
CA TYR A 447 -13.43 -7.30 -22.04
C TYR A 447 -12.58 -8.41 -22.69
N ALA A 448 -11.37 -8.68 -22.17
CA ALA A 448 -10.49 -9.72 -22.69
C ALA A 448 -11.06 -11.14 -22.49
N VAL A 449 -11.64 -11.46 -21.33
CA VAL A 449 -12.36 -12.73 -21.10
C VAL A 449 -13.57 -12.86 -22.03
N GLY A 450 -14.33 -11.77 -22.23
CA GLY A 450 -15.39 -11.71 -23.23
C GLY A 450 -14.89 -12.06 -24.63
N TYR A 451 -13.76 -11.49 -25.04
CA TYR A 451 -13.12 -11.76 -26.33
C TYR A 451 -12.56 -13.19 -26.44
N PHE A 452 -11.90 -13.70 -25.40
CA PHE A 452 -11.38 -15.07 -25.37
C PHE A 452 -12.49 -16.11 -25.48
N LEU A 453 -13.63 -15.91 -24.82
CA LEU A 453 -14.82 -16.76 -24.95
C LEU A 453 -15.55 -16.56 -26.29
N GLU A 454 -15.37 -15.43 -26.98
CA GLU A 454 -15.92 -15.20 -28.31
C GLU A 454 -15.15 -15.99 -29.38
N VAL A 455 -13.81 -15.99 -29.29
CA VAL A 455 -12.90 -16.57 -30.29
C VAL A 455 -12.53 -18.03 -29.99
N GLY A 456 -12.48 -18.43 -28.71
CA GLY A 456 -11.99 -19.75 -28.29
C GLY A 456 -10.52 -19.76 -27.81
N ILE A 457 -10.01 -18.64 -27.29
CA ILE A 457 -8.63 -18.53 -26.81
C ILE A 457 -8.57 -19.09 -25.39
N GLY A 458 -7.85 -20.20 -25.20
CA GLY A 458 -7.62 -20.83 -23.88
C GLY A 458 -8.84 -21.50 -23.23
N ALA A 459 -10.02 -21.38 -23.84
CA ALA A 459 -11.28 -21.98 -23.40
C ALA A 459 -12.16 -22.31 -24.60
N SER A 460 -13.11 -23.23 -24.43
CA SER A 460 -14.12 -23.52 -25.46
C SER A 460 -14.97 -22.27 -25.76
N PRO A 461 -15.22 -21.91 -27.03
CA PRO A 461 -16.07 -20.77 -27.39
C PRO A 461 -17.44 -20.81 -26.69
N ASN A 462 -17.79 -19.73 -26.01
CA ASN A 462 -19.03 -19.60 -25.24
C ASN A 462 -19.66 -18.21 -25.42
N MET A 463 -20.31 -18.01 -26.56
CA MET A 463 -20.95 -16.74 -26.95
C MET A 463 -21.90 -16.12 -25.89
N PRO A 464 -22.81 -16.84 -25.21
CA PRO A 464 -23.67 -16.23 -24.19
C PRO A 464 -22.89 -15.78 -22.93
N GLU A 465 -21.83 -16.47 -22.54
CA GLU A 465 -20.96 -16.05 -21.43
C GLU A 465 -20.06 -14.88 -21.86
N SER A 466 -19.55 -14.88 -23.09
CA SER A 466 -18.83 -13.75 -23.71
C SER A 466 -19.65 -12.45 -23.63
N ILE A 467 -20.92 -12.49 -24.06
CA ILE A 467 -21.86 -11.35 -23.98
C ILE A 467 -22.08 -10.89 -22.52
N LEU A 468 -22.06 -11.81 -21.55
CA LEU A 468 -22.20 -11.47 -20.13
C LEU A 468 -20.95 -10.75 -19.59
N TYR A 469 -19.74 -11.15 -19.97
CA TYR A 469 -18.53 -10.40 -19.60
C TYR A 469 -18.42 -9.06 -20.32
N TYR A 470 -18.82 -8.97 -21.60
CA TYR A 470 -18.90 -7.67 -22.29
C TYR A 470 -19.90 -6.71 -21.62
N LYS A 471 -21.04 -7.21 -21.09
CA LYS A 471 -21.97 -6.39 -20.30
C LYS A 471 -21.29 -5.85 -19.04
N LYS A 472 -20.74 -6.72 -18.18
CA LYS A 472 -19.97 -6.32 -16.99
C LYS A 472 -18.89 -5.27 -17.30
N ALA A 473 -18.14 -5.45 -18.40
CA ALA A 473 -17.12 -4.50 -18.82
C ALA A 473 -17.69 -3.15 -19.28
N ALA A 474 -18.84 -3.15 -19.96
CA ALA A 474 -19.54 -1.94 -20.39
C ALA A 474 -20.18 -1.18 -19.20
N ASP A 475 -20.71 -1.92 -18.22
CA ASP A 475 -21.27 -1.36 -16.97
C ASP A 475 -20.18 -0.66 -16.13
N LEU A 476 -18.94 -1.17 -16.18
CA LEU A 476 -17.74 -0.52 -15.64
C LEU A 476 -17.11 0.53 -16.58
N GLY A 477 -17.78 0.88 -17.69
CA GLY A 477 -17.39 1.98 -18.57
C GLY A 477 -16.39 1.65 -19.69
N ASP A 478 -16.07 0.39 -19.97
CA ASP A 478 -15.22 0.05 -21.13
C ASP A 478 -15.98 0.32 -22.44
N LYS A 479 -15.54 1.39 -23.13
CA LYS A 479 -16.10 1.86 -24.39
C LYS A 479 -16.03 0.79 -25.50
N ARG A 480 -15.01 -0.08 -25.48
CA ARG A 480 -14.83 -1.17 -26.45
C ARG A 480 -15.89 -2.24 -26.24
N ALA A 481 -16.16 -2.59 -24.98
CA ALA A 481 -17.25 -3.51 -24.63
C ALA A 481 -18.62 -2.95 -25.03
N SER A 482 -18.85 -1.68 -24.74
CA SER A 482 -20.07 -0.96 -25.14
C SER A 482 -20.24 -0.92 -26.68
N GLN A 483 -19.14 -0.77 -27.42
CA GLN A 483 -19.15 -0.77 -28.88
C GLN A 483 -19.32 -2.19 -29.45
N ARG A 484 -18.72 -3.22 -28.85
CA ARG A 484 -18.89 -4.62 -29.27
C ARG A 484 -20.35 -5.07 -29.11
N LEU A 485 -20.98 -4.74 -27.99
CA LEU A 485 -22.41 -5.01 -27.74
C LEU A 485 -23.35 -4.28 -28.69
N LYS A 486 -23.00 -3.07 -29.14
CA LYS A 486 -23.77 -2.31 -30.15
C LYS A 486 -23.48 -2.80 -31.59
N GLY A 487 -22.28 -3.28 -31.85
CA GLY A 487 -21.77 -3.63 -33.17
C GLY A 487 -21.87 -5.11 -33.56
N SER A 488 -22.25 -6.00 -32.65
CA SER A 488 -22.42 -7.41 -32.96
C SER A 488 -23.64 -8.05 -32.28
N ALA A 489 -24.63 -8.36 -33.12
CA ALA A 489 -25.44 -9.56 -32.95
C ALA A 489 -24.98 -10.70 -33.91
N ASN A 490 -24.02 -10.44 -34.83
CA ASN A 490 -23.60 -11.41 -35.84
C ASN A 490 -22.29 -11.08 -36.63
N ALA A 491 -21.41 -10.20 -36.13
CA ALA A 491 -20.20 -9.78 -36.84
C ALA A 491 -18.93 -10.41 -36.23
N PRO A 492 -18.39 -11.51 -36.80
CA PRO A 492 -17.18 -12.15 -36.27
C PRO A 492 -15.96 -11.23 -36.40
N MET A 493 -15.11 -11.23 -35.39
CA MET A 493 -13.79 -10.59 -35.46
C MET A 493 -12.88 -11.36 -36.43
N PRO A 494 -11.92 -10.70 -37.11
CA PRO A 494 -10.78 -11.39 -37.69
C PRO A 494 -10.07 -12.19 -36.60
N GLN A 495 -9.72 -13.44 -36.90
CA GLN A 495 -8.94 -14.27 -35.99
C GLN A 495 -7.55 -13.61 -35.79
N PRO A 496 -7.09 -13.39 -34.54
CA PRO A 496 -5.66 -13.40 -34.28
C PRO A 496 -5.15 -14.75 -34.75
N GLY A 497 -4.11 -14.76 -35.57
CA GLY A 497 -3.57 -16.04 -36.06
C GLY A 497 -3.11 -16.90 -34.89
N GLY A 498 -3.39 -18.21 -34.98
CA GLY A 498 -3.05 -19.17 -33.93
C GLY A 498 -1.53 -19.30 -33.66
N PRO A 499 -1.14 -20.18 -32.71
CA PRO A 499 0.24 -20.27 -32.22
C PRO A 499 1.26 -20.37 -33.36
N GLY A 500 2.09 -19.33 -33.49
CA GLY A 500 3.05 -19.12 -34.58
C GLY A 500 2.82 -17.86 -35.42
N ALA A 501 1.63 -17.26 -35.42
CA ALA A 501 1.35 -16.11 -36.29
C ALA A 501 2.16 -14.84 -35.99
N VAL A 502 2.62 -14.65 -34.75
CA VAL A 502 3.55 -13.56 -34.38
C VAL A 502 4.97 -13.81 -34.91
N LEU A 503 5.36 -15.08 -35.12
CA LEU A 503 6.64 -15.48 -35.70
C LEU A 503 6.64 -15.44 -37.25
N LEU A 504 5.46 -15.34 -37.88
CA LEU A 504 5.28 -15.24 -39.32
C LEU A 504 4.59 -13.93 -39.72
N ARG A 505 4.99 -12.82 -39.08
CA ARG A 505 4.94 -11.52 -39.78
C ARG A 505 6.06 -11.49 -40.81
N GLU A 506 5.78 -12.06 -41.99
CA GLU A 506 6.62 -11.82 -43.16
C GLU A 506 6.76 -10.31 -43.37
N GLY A 507 8.00 -9.82 -43.35
CA GLY A 507 8.29 -8.51 -43.91
C GLY A 507 8.04 -8.56 -45.43
N PRO A 508 7.62 -7.45 -46.06
CA PRO A 508 7.70 -7.38 -47.51
C PRO A 508 9.15 -7.64 -47.93
N ASP A 509 9.33 -8.41 -48.99
CA ASP A 509 10.61 -8.80 -49.59
C ASP A 509 11.51 -9.68 -48.70
N GLY A 510 11.16 -10.96 -48.59
CA GLY A 510 12.13 -11.99 -48.21
C GLY A 510 13.13 -12.26 -49.34
N LEU A 511 14.43 -12.07 -49.09
CA LEU A 511 15.51 -12.57 -49.94
C LEU A 511 16.82 -12.81 -49.16
N VAL A 512 17.73 -13.54 -49.79
CA VAL A 512 18.94 -14.12 -49.18
C VAL A 512 20.11 -13.11 -49.15
N SER A 513 21.11 -13.42 -48.32
CA SER A 513 22.38 -12.71 -48.06
C SER A 513 23.05 -12.02 -49.28
N PRO A 514 23.79 -10.91 -49.05
CA PRO A 514 24.03 -9.89 -50.07
C PRO A 514 25.13 -10.21 -51.08
N THR A 515 24.99 -9.68 -52.30
CA THR A 515 26.10 -9.49 -53.25
C THR A 515 25.88 -8.23 -54.11
N SER A 516 26.95 -7.48 -54.36
CA SER A 516 27.16 -6.52 -55.47
C SER A 516 26.15 -5.37 -55.74
N VAL A 517 26.58 -4.15 -55.40
CA VAL A 517 26.48 -2.85 -56.12
C VAL A 517 25.18 -2.46 -56.87
N GLY A 518 24.59 -1.29 -56.53
CA GLY A 518 23.57 -0.60 -57.35
C GLY A 518 23.18 0.76 -56.77
N ALA A 519 23.09 1.81 -57.60
CA ALA A 519 23.08 3.20 -57.13
C ALA A 519 21.72 3.96 -57.24
N ALA A 520 21.45 4.78 -56.21
CA ALA A 520 20.90 6.14 -56.26
C ALA A 520 19.37 6.45 -56.39
N THR A 521 19.06 7.68 -55.94
CA THR A 521 17.87 8.54 -56.19
C THR A 521 16.60 8.45 -55.32
N SER A 522 16.61 9.23 -54.22
CA SER A 522 15.72 10.39 -53.97
C SER A 522 14.19 10.28 -54.18
N GLY A 523 13.42 10.42 -53.08
CA GLY A 523 12.02 10.88 -53.09
C GLY A 523 11.63 11.55 -51.76
N LYS A 524 10.94 12.70 -51.79
CA LYS A 524 10.46 13.44 -50.59
C LYS A 524 8.95 13.23 -50.38
N GLY A 525 8.54 13.06 -49.12
CA GLY A 525 7.15 13.14 -48.64
C GLY A 525 7.11 13.66 -47.20
N LYS A 526 6.02 14.33 -46.78
CA LYS A 526 5.96 15.12 -45.53
C LYS A 526 4.85 14.63 -44.58
N GLU A 527 5.18 14.64 -43.28
CA GLU A 527 4.33 14.94 -42.10
C GLU A 527 2.91 14.36 -41.98
N GLY A 528 2.62 13.62 -40.89
CA GLY A 528 1.29 12.99 -40.72
C GLY A 528 0.87 12.38 -39.36
N LYS A 529 1.41 12.84 -38.23
CA LYS A 529 0.83 12.74 -36.85
C LYS A 529 0.52 11.37 -36.18
N ASP A 530 0.57 11.43 -34.85
CA ASP A 530 -0.22 10.72 -33.81
C ASP A 530 -0.41 9.19 -33.93
N LYS A 531 0.33 8.41 -33.12
CA LYS A 531 0.02 7.01 -32.77
C LYS A 531 0.30 6.69 -31.30
N ASP A 532 -0.77 6.56 -30.52
CA ASP A 532 -0.78 5.85 -29.25
C ASP A 532 -0.58 4.34 -29.44
N CYS A 533 -0.23 3.67 -28.33
CA CYS A 533 -0.27 2.23 -28.07
C CYS A 533 -0.76 1.30 -29.19
N VAL A 534 0.19 0.69 -29.90
CA VAL A 534 0.00 -0.63 -30.53
C VAL A 534 0.92 -1.61 -29.82
N ILE A 535 0.34 -2.48 -29.00
CA ILE A 535 1.01 -3.72 -28.59
C ILE A 535 0.96 -4.66 -29.80
N MET A 536 2.12 -5.26 -30.11
CA MET A 536 2.37 -6.22 -31.19
C MET A 536 2.39 -7.64 -30.63
#